data_AF-A0A7J7HPK5-F1
#
_entry.id   AF-A0A7J7HPK5-F1
#
_cell.length_a   1.000
_cell.length_b   1.000
_cell.length_c   1.000
_cell.angle_alpha   90.00
_cell.angle_beta   90.00
_cell.angle_gamma   90.00
#
_symmetry.space_group_name_H-M   'P 1'
#
loop_
_entity.id
_entity.type
_entity.pdbx_description
1 polymer ?
#
loop_
_entity_poly.entity_id
_entity_poly.type
_entity_poly.pdbx_seq_one_letter_code
_entity_poly.pdbx_strand_id
1 'polypeptide(L)'
;MERYELGRLLGQGTFAKVYYARSLKTGESVKEKVLRVELVDQMKREISVMTLVKHPNIVQLYEVMATKTKITLSLTMLKEVAKGKLKEDVVRKYFQQLIKADDFCHSRGVYHRDLKPENLLLDENENLKVSD
;
A
#
# COMPACT_ATOMS: atom_id res chain seq x y z
N MET A 1 24.31 4.93 0.33
CA MET A 1 23.90 4.41 -0.99
C MET A 1 22.41 4.63 -1.12
N GLU A 2 21.97 5.29 -2.19
CA GLU A 2 20.54 5.41 -2.50
C GLU A 2 20.00 4.02 -2.84
N ARG A 3 18.90 3.61 -2.19
CA ARG A 3 18.27 2.29 -2.42
C ARG A 3 17.22 2.33 -3.52
N TYR A 4 16.68 3.52 -3.78
CA TYR A 4 15.61 3.77 -4.73
C TYR A 4 15.93 5.00 -5.57
N GLU A 5 15.65 4.89 -6.86
CA GLU A 5 15.67 6.02 -7.79
C GLU A 5 14.29 6.66 -7.80
N LEU A 6 14.18 7.87 -7.25
CA LEU A 6 12.92 8.60 -7.17
C LEU A 6 12.51 9.12 -8.57
N GLY A 7 11.25 8.92 -8.94
CA GLY A 7 10.68 9.40 -10.18
C GLY A 7 9.57 10.43 -9.96
N ARG A 8 8.57 10.41 -10.85
CA ARG A 8 7.48 11.39 -10.88
C ARG A 8 6.61 11.35 -9.62
N LEU A 9 6.03 12.49 -9.26
CA LEU A 9 4.99 12.59 -8.24
C LEU A 9 3.71 11.89 -8.75
N LEU A 10 3.15 11.02 -7.91
CA LEU A 10 1.89 10.31 -8.17
C LEU A 10 0.71 10.98 -7.47
N GLY A 11 0.95 11.58 -6.31
CA GLY A 11 -0.09 12.27 -5.55
C GLY A 11 0.48 13.10 -4.41
N GLN A 12 -0.29 14.11 -4.00
CA GLN A 12 0.04 14.98 -2.88
C GLN A 12 -1.20 15.20 -2.02
N GLY A 13 -1.13 14.74 -0.77
CA GLY A 13 -2.09 15.05 0.26
C GLY A 13 -1.56 16.12 1.21
N THR A 14 -2.36 16.47 2.22
CA THR A 14 -2.00 17.43 3.28
C THR A 14 -0.74 17.02 4.05
N PHE A 15 -0.58 15.71 4.24
CA PHE A 15 0.40 15.14 5.18
C PHE A 15 1.45 14.25 4.51
N ALA A 16 1.26 13.91 3.23
CA ALA A 16 2.10 12.99 2.49
C ALA A 16 2.29 13.43 1.04
N LYS A 17 3.49 13.18 0.51
CA LYS A 17 3.75 13.17 -0.94
C LYS A 17 4.06 11.75 -1.36
N VAL A 18 3.48 11.34 -2.48
CA VAL A 18 3.63 9.98 -2.99
C VAL A 18 4.33 10.05 -4.33
N TYR A 19 5.47 9.36 -4.44
CA TYR A 19 6.28 9.32 -5.65
C TYR A 19 6.30 7.91 -6.21
N TYR A 20 6.40 7.83 -7.54
CA TYR A 20 6.90 6.64 -8.20
C TYR A 20 8.39 6.55 -7.91
N ALA A 21 8.91 5.35 -7.68
CA ALA A 21 10.34 5.11 -7.65
C ALA A 21 10.68 3.72 -8.20
N ARG A 22 11.96 3.48 -8.44
CA ARG A 22 12.48 2.19 -8.87
C ARG A 22 13.51 1.68 -7.86
N SER A 23 13.35 0.46 -7.40
CA SER A 23 14.34 -0.23 -6.57
C SER A 23 15.64 -0.40 -7.36
N LEU A 24 16.75 0.15 -6.86
CA LEU A 24 18.06 -0.01 -7.51
C LEU A 24 18.62 -1.42 -7.36
N LYS A 25 18.09 -2.20 -6.40
CA LYS A 25 18.49 -3.58 -6.16
C LYS A 25 17.76 -4.58 -7.06
N THR A 26 16.44 -4.40 -7.24
CA THR A 26 15.58 -5.37 -7.96
C THR A 26 15.11 -4.88 -9.32
N GLY A 27 15.20 -3.58 -9.59
CA GLY A 27 14.62 -2.96 -10.78
C GLY A 27 13.11 -2.79 -10.73
N GLU A 28 12.45 -3.26 -9.66
CA GLU A 28 11.00 -3.21 -9.50
C GLU A 28 10.49 -1.78 -9.24
N SER A 29 9.30 -1.49 -9.77
CA SER A 29 8.58 -0.25 -9.50
C SER A 29 7.96 -0.26 -8.09
N VAL A 30 8.18 0.82 -7.35
CA VAL A 30 7.63 1.00 -6.01
C VAL A 30 6.96 2.36 -5.86
N LYS A 31 6.15 2.49 -4.81
CA LYS A 31 5.50 3.72 -4.37
C LYS A 31 6.20 4.21 -3.10
N GLU A 32 6.79 5.41 -3.15
CA GLU A 32 7.43 6.07 -2.01
C GLU A 32 6.46 7.07 -1.37
N LYS A 33 5.86 6.72 -0.23
CA LYS A 33 4.99 7.60 0.57
C LYS A 33 5.87 8.37 1.57
N VAL A 34 6.16 9.63 1.26
CA VAL A 34 7.00 10.54 2.05
C VAL A 34 6.13 11.36 3.01
N LEU A 35 6.38 11.19 4.29
CA LEU A 35 5.66 11.77 5.43
C LEU A 35 6.57 12.72 6.20
N ARG A 36 5.99 13.72 6.87
CA ARG A 36 6.73 14.55 7.84
C ARG A 36 7.01 13.76 9.12
N VAL A 37 8.19 13.94 9.71
CA VAL A 37 8.59 13.22 10.93
C VAL A 37 7.67 13.48 12.14
N GLU A 38 6.98 14.63 12.17
CA GLU A 38 6.01 14.99 13.22
C GLU A 38 4.78 14.06 13.25
N LEU A 39 4.46 13.40 12.13
CA LEU A 39 3.30 12.51 12.01
C LEU A 39 3.59 11.07 12.42
N VAL A 40 4.85 10.78 12.77
CA VAL A 40 5.32 9.41 12.98
C VAL A 40 4.62 8.77 14.16
N ASP A 41 4.43 9.50 15.26
CA ASP A 41 3.72 8.98 16.42
C ASP A 41 2.27 8.62 16.10
N GLN A 42 1.63 9.36 15.20
CA GLN A 42 0.27 9.07 14.73
C GLN A 42 0.23 7.82 13.83
N MET A 43 1.28 7.60 13.02
CA MET A 43 1.34 6.49 12.06
C MET A 43 2.08 5.24 12.56
N LYS A 44 2.68 5.27 13.76
CA LYS A 44 3.43 4.14 14.35
C LYS A 44 2.64 2.83 14.32
N ARG A 45 1.35 2.89 14.67
CA ARG A 45 0.47 1.73 14.67
C ARG A 45 0.26 1.16 13.26
N GLU A 46 -0.04 2.01 12.29
CA GLU A 46 -0.26 1.63 10.89
C GLU A 46 1.01 0.97 10.31
N ILE A 47 2.17 1.61 10.49
CA ILE A 47 3.47 1.08 10.05
C ILE A 47 3.76 -0.28 10.71
N SER A 48 3.47 -0.42 12.02
CA SER A 48 3.68 -1.67 12.74
C SER A 48 2.79 -2.79 12.20
N VAL A 49 1.51 -2.50 11.95
CA VAL A 49 0.58 -3.47 11.35
C VAL A 49 1.06 -3.90 9.97
N MET A 50 1.40 -2.95 9.10
CA MET A 50 1.89 -3.23 7.74
C MET A 50 3.20 -4.04 7.73
N THR A 51 4.01 -3.94 8.78
CA THR A 51 5.25 -4.73 8.90
C THR A 51 4.96 -6.19 9.28
N LEU A 52 3.90 -6.44 10.05
CA LEU A 52 3.52 -7.77 10.55
C LEU A 52 2.63 -8.55 9.57
N VAL A 53 1.86 -7.84 8.75
CA VAL A 53 0.86 -8.41 7.84
C VAL A 53 1.49 -8.64 6.46
N LYS A 54 1.77 -9.90 6.13
CA LYS A 54 2.28 -10.31 4.80
C LYS A 54 1.30 -11.30 4.16
N HIS A 55 0.59 -10.84 3.13
CA HIS A 55 -0.43 -11.63 2.45
C HIS A 55 -0.53 -11.23 0.97
N PRO A 56 -0.77 -12.17 0.03
CA PRO A 56 -0.88 -11.87 -1.40
C PRO A 56 -2.00 -10.89 -1.76
N ASN A 57 -2.99 -10.65 -0.91
CA ASN A 57 -4.07 -9.69 -1.14
C ASN A 57 -4.04 -8.46 -0.21
N ILE A 58 -2.87 -8.17 0.38
CA ILE A 58 -2.65 -6.97 1.21
C ILE A 58 -1.44 -6.21 0.64
N VAL A 59 -1.47 -4.89 0.67
CA VAL A 59 -0.35 -4.06 0.22
C VAL A 59 0.91 -4.37 1.04
N GLN A 60 2.04 -4.58 0.36
CA GLN A 60 3.29 -4.90 1.03
C GLN A 60 4.11 -3.63 1.29
N LEU A 61 4.51 -3.44 2.54
CA LEU A 61 5.58 -2.54 2.94
C LEU A 61 6.92 -3.26 2.79
N TYR A 62 7.79 -2.73 1.94
CA TYR A 62 9.13 -3.27 1.74
C TYR A 62 10.13 -2.70 2.75
N GLU A 63 10.07 -1.39 2.96
CA GLU A 63 11.05 -0.70 3.81
C GLU A 63 10.47 0.59 4.42
N VAL A 64 10.97 0.94 5.61
CA VAL A 64 10.78 2.24 6.25
C VAL A 64 12.13 2.92 6.37
N MET A 65 12.27 4.09 5.75
CA MET A 65 13.46 4.94 5.86
C MET A 65 13.13 6.18 6.67
N ALA A 66 13.98 6.54 7.63
CA ALA A 66 13.82 7.74 8.44
C ALA A 66 15.03 8.67 8.29
N THR A 67 14.73 9.96 8.19
CA THR A 67 15.71 11.06 8.24
C THR A 67 15.32 12.02 9.36
N LYS A 68 16.13 13.05 9.62
CA LYS A 68 15.82 14.06 10.65
C LYS A 68 14.49 14.78 10.43
N THR A 69 13.97 14.83 9.19
CA THR A 69 12.79 15.64 8.84
C THR A 69 11.66 14.85 8.19
N LYS A 70 11.92 13.64 7.70
CA LYS A 70 10.97 12.85 6.91
C LYS A 70 11.05 11.37 7.23
N ILE A 71 9.91 10.70 7.15
CA ILE A 71 9.83 9.24 7.04
C ILE A 71 9.33 8.89 5.64
N THR A 72 9.92 7.86 5.05
CA THR A 72 9.51 7.35 3.75
C THR A 72 9.15 5.88 3.86
N LEU A 73 7.97 5.52 3.36
CA LEU A 73 7.48 4.15 3.27
C LEU A 73 7.58 3.68 1.82
N SER A 74 8.36 2.62 1.60
CA SER A 74 8.52 1.98 0.28
C SER A 74 7.49 0.86 0.13
N LEU A 75 6.51 1.05 -0.74
CA LEU A 75 5.33 0.19 -0.91
C LEU A 75 5.25 -0.41 -2.30
N THR A 76 4.51 -1.51 -2.46
CA THR A 76 4.17 -2.03 -3.79
C THR A 76 3.46 -0.97 -4.64
N MET A 77 3.86 -0.87 -5.92
CA MET A 77 3.18 -0.03 -6.90
C MET A 77 1.92 -0.75 -7.40
N LEU A 78 0.76 -0.11 -7.21
CA LEU A 78 -0.56 -0.68 -7.53
C LEU A 78 -1.40 0.32 -8.33
N LYS A 79 -2.42 -0.20 -9.02
CA LYS A 79 -3.39 0.56 -9.82
C LYS A 79 -4.73 0.63 -9.08
N GLU A 80 -5.49 1.71 -9.29
CA GLU A 80 -6.87 1.78 -8.80
C GLU A 80 -7.77 0.77 -9.53
N VAL A 81 -8.75 0.23 -8.83
CA VAL A 81 -9.84 -0.52 -9.47
C VAL A 81 -10.61 0.40 -10.41
N ALA A 82 -11.02 -0.11 -11.58
CA ALA A 82 -11.75 0.68 -12.56
C ALA A 82 -13.03 1.28 -11.96
N LYS A 83 -13.27 2.57 -12.24
CA LYS A 83 -14.47 3.27 -11.80
C LYS A 83 -15.68 2.81 -12.61
N GLY A 84 -16.82 2.63 -11.94
CA GLY A 84 -18.09 2.26 -12.56
C GLY A 84 -18.45 0.78 -12.36
N LYS A 85 -19.40 0.29 -13.18
CA LYS A 85 -19.89 -1.08 -13.07
C LYS A 85 -18.86 -2.07 -13.62
N LEU A 86 -18.52 -3.07 -12.82
CA LEU A 86 -17.68 -4.19 -13.21
C LEU A 86 -18.56 -5.38 -13.60
N LYS A 87 -18.02 -6.28 -14.43
CA LYS A 87 -18.68 -7.55 -14.75
C LYS A 87 -18.68 -8.46 -13.50
N GLU A 88 -19.71 -9.29 -13.37
CA GLU A 88 -19.93 -10.12 -12.18
C GLU A 88 -18.78 -11.10 -11.90
N ASP A 89 -18.18 -11.67 -12.94
CA ASP A 89 -17.01 -12.55 -12.85
C ASP A 89 -15.79 -11.85 -12.23
N VAL A 90 -15.53 -10.60 -12.65
CA VAL A 90 -14.47 -9.75 -12.09
C VAL A 90 -14.77 -9.41 -10.64
N VAL A 91 -16.00 -8.99 -10.34
CA VAL A 91 -16.42 -8.68 -8.95
C VAL A 91 -16.27 -9.92 -8.06
N ARG A 92 -16.67 -11.10 -8.54
CA ARG A 92 -16.55 -12.36 -7.80
C ARG A 92 -15.08 -12.67 -7.48
N LYS A 93 -14.19 -12.53 -8.45
CA LYS A 93 -12.73 -12.70 -8.24
C LYS A 93 -12.22 -11.77 -7.15
N TYR A 94 -12.53 -10.48 -7.24
CA TYR A 94 -12.06 -9.49 -6.26
C TYR A 94 -12.67 -9.73 -4.88
N PHE A 95 -13.95 -10.04 -4.79
CA PHE A 95 -14.60 -10.30 -3.52
C PHE A 95 -14.01 -11.52 -2.81
N GLN A 96 -13.71 -12.60 -3.54
CA GLN A 96 -13.00 -13.75 -2.96
C GLN A 96 -11.61 -13.39 -2.43
N GLN A 97 -10.86 -12.54 -3.15
CA GLN A 97 -9.55 -12.06 -2.71
C GLN A 97 -9.65 -11.12 -1.50
N LEU A 98 -10.69 -10.30 -1.43
CA LEU A 98 -10.99 -9.43 -0.30
C LEU A 98 -11.26 -10.26 0.96
N ILE A 99 -12.13 -11.26 0.87
CA ILE A 99 -12.44 -12.14 2.01
C ILE A 99 -11.20 -12.89 2.50
N LYS A 100 -10.31 -13.33 1.61
CA LYS A 100 -9.03 -13.94 2.00
C LYS A 100 -8.13 -12.97 2.77
N ALA A 101 -8.04 -11.72 2.33
CA ALA A 101 -7.27 -10.69 3.04
C ALA A 101 -7.86 -10.38 4.42
N ASP A 102 -9.19 -10.26 4.49
CA ASP A 102 -9.93 -9.95 5.70
C ASP A 102 -9.81 -11.07 6.75
N ASP A 103 -9.99 -12.33 6.35
CA ASP A 103 -9.79 -13.50 7.19
C ASP A 103 -8.34 -13.60 7.73
N PHE A 104 -7.35 -13.31 6.88
CA PHE A 104 -5.95 -13.25 7.28
C PHE A 104 -5.69 -12.18 8.36
N CYS A 105 -6.30 -11.00 8.23
CA CYS A 105 -6.19 -9.91 9.20
C CYS A 105 -6.92 -10.25 10.50
N HIS A 106 -8.16 -10.72 10.42
CA HIS A 106 -9.00 -11.03 11.57
C HIS A 106 -8.42 -12.17 12.42
N SER A 107 -7.85 -13.21 11.80
CA SER A 107 -7.13 -14.27 12.52
C SER A 107 -5.90 -13.78 13.31
N ARG A 108 -5.45 -12.54 13.08
CA ARG A 108 -4.34 -11.86 13.80
C ARG A 108 -4.83 -10.71 14.68
N GLY A 109 -6.13 -10.57 14.89
CA GLY A 109 -6.72 -9.47 15.67
C GLY A 109 -6.57 -8.09 15.02
N VAL A 110 -6.30 -8.03 13.71
CA VAL A 110 -6.21 -6.79 12.94
C VAL A 110 -7.54 -6.56 12.24
N TYR A 111 -8.16 -5.41 12.50
CA TYR A 111 -9.40 -4.98 11.85
C TYR A 111 -9.13 -3.73 11.04
N HIS A 112 -9.40 -3.78 9.73
CA HIS A 112 -9.12 -2.67 8.81
C HIS A 112 -9.95 -1.42 9.13
N ARG A 113 -11.25 -1.59 9.42
CA ARG A 113 -12.20 -0.54 9.85
C ARG A 113 -12.49 0.59 8.84
N ASP A 114 -11.86 0.59 7.67
CA ASP A 114 -12.09 1.56 6.59
C ASP A 114 -12.09 0.86 5.22
N LEU A 115 -12.74 -0.31 5.13
CA LEU A 115 -12.89 -1.00 3.86
C LEU A 115 -13.86 -0.25 2.96
N LYS A 116 -13.32 0.30 1.87
CA LYS A 116 -14.03 1.05 0.84
C LYS A 116 -13.32 0.90 -0.51
N PRO A 117 -13.99 1.15 -1.65
CA PRO A 117 -13.40 0.96 -2.98
C PRO A 117 -12.07 1.67 -3.21
N GLU A 118 -11.86 2.83 -2.58
CA GLU A 118 -10.61 3.61 -2.67
C GLU A 118 -9.39 2.87 -2.08
N ASN A 119 -9.64 1.96 -1.13
CA ASN A 119 -8.64 1.14 -0.45
C ASN A 119 -8.47 -0.24 -1.10
N LEU A 120 -9.12 -0.47 -2.23
CA LEU A 120 -9.05 -1.68 -3.04
C LEU A 120 -8.24 -1.39 -4.30
N LEU A 121 -7.03 -1.92 -4.35
CA LEU A 121 -6.08 -1.67 -5.44
C LEU A 121 -5.78 -2.97 -6.19
N LEU A 122 -5.15 -2.85 -7.35
CA LEU A 122 -4.80 -3.98 -8.22
C LEU A 122 -3.29 -4.00 -8.48
N ASP A 123 -2.69 -5.18 -8.43
CA ASP A 123 -1.36 -5.38 -8.98
C ASP A 123 -1.38 -5.48 -10.51
N GLU A 124 -0.20 -5.67 -11.10
CA GLU A 124 -0.03 -5.80 -12.55
C GLU A 124 -0.76 -7.00 -13.17
N ASN A 125 -1.08 -8.01 -12.35
CA ASN A 125 -1.78 -9.23 -12.75
C ASN A 125 -3.29 -9.17 -12.43
N GLU A 126 -3.81 -7.97 -12.18
CA GLU A 126 -5.21 -7.73 -11.80
C GLU A 126 -5.66 -8.55 -10.58
N ASN A 127 -4.78 -8.67 -9.57
CA ASN A 127 -5.15 -9.21 -8.27
C ASN A 127 -5.37 -8.08 -7.26
N LEU A 128 -6.45 -8.22 -6.50
CA LEU A 128 -6.82 -7.30 -5.44
C LEU A 128 -5.76 -7.26 -4.36
N LYS A 129 -5.40 -6.04 -3.94
CA LYS A 129 -4.64 -5.73 -2.74
C LYS A 129 -5.44 -4.74 -1.92
N VAL A 130 -5.64 -5.07 -0.65
CA VAL A 130 -6.24 -4.17 0.33
C VAL A 130 -5.14 -3.23 0.86
N SER A 131 -5.42 -1.95 0.95
CA SER A 131 -4.48 -0.91 1.42
C SER A 131 -5.08 0.01 2.48
N ASP A 132 -4.20 0.77 3.16
CA ASP A 132 -4.53 1.65 4.29
C ASP A 132 -5.24 0.89 5.44
#